data_AF-A0A7X3WNJ2-F1
#
_entry.id   AF-A0A7X3WNJ2-F1
#
_cell.length_a   1.000
_cell.length_b   1.000
_cell.length_c   1.000
_cell.angle_alpha   90.00
_cell.angle_beta   90.00
_cell.angle_gamma   90.00
#
_symmetry.space_group_name_H-M   'P 1'
#
loop_
_entity.id
_entity.type
_entity.pdbx_description
1 polymer ?
#
loop_
_entity_poly.entity_id
_entity_poly.type
_entity_poly.pdbx_seq_one_letter_code
_entity_poly.pdbx_strand_id
1 'polypeptide(L)'
;MASEHADRPRELLVVQVNGTPMLEYDRAQALSPKQRASLMMLDEKLDAGIFLNGEFITSPSEQERVEFMAGHLVSALLEDEEGIAAASCAYLAKVLPELKQVKAGEKDGVVSIELIFDRDYQKELQMKFVPLEKLRSRH
;
A
#
# COMPACT_ATOMS: atom_id res chain seq x y z
N MET A 1 34.99 -9.66 -3.13
CA MET A 1 33.86 -10.46 -2.63
C MET A 1 32.60 -9.80 -3.15
N ALA A 2 32.06 -10.33 -4.24
CA ALA A 2 30.84 -9.83 -4.86
C ALA A 2 29.67 -10.49 -4.13
N SER A 3 28.95 -9.72 -3.32
CA SER A 3 27.77 -10.23 -2.63
C SER A 3 26.60 -10.30 -3.62
N GLU A 4 26.28 -11.52 -4.03
CA GLU A 4 24.99 -11.92 -4.61
C GLU A 4 23.84 -11.32 -3.77
N HIS A 5 23.15 -10.31 -4.29
CA HIS A 5 21.86 -9.83 -3.75
C HIS A 5 20.83 -9.54 -4.86
N ALA A 6 21.10 -9.96 -6.10
CA ALA A 6 20.11 -9.92 -7.16
C ALA A 6 19.44 -11.30 -7.27
N ASP A 7 18.12 -11.30 -7.35
CA ASP A 7 17.26 -12.46 -7.69
C ASP A 7 16.59 -13.23 -6.54
N ARG A 8 16.09 -12.52 -5.51
CA ARG A 8 14.84 -12.97 -4.86
C ARG A 8 13.68 -12.24 -5.49
N PRO A 9 12.55 -12.91 -5.81
CA PRO A 9 11.34 -12.21 -6.23
C PRO A 9 10.95 -11.25 -5.11
N ARG A 10 10.86 -9.95 -5.41
CA ARG A 10 10.45 -8.95 -4.42
C ARG A 10 8.95 -9.07 -4.22
N GLU A 11 8.54 -9.49 -3.02
CA GLU A 11 7.12 -9.58 -2.64
C GLU A 11 6.63 -8.23 -2.14
N LEU A 12 6.63 -7.23 -3.01
CA LEU A 12 6.32 -5.85 -2.65
C LEU A 12 4.81 -5.67 -2.42
N LEU A 13 4.47 -4.88 -1.40
CA LEU A 13 3.20 -4.17 -1.32
C LEU A 13 3.46 -2.72 -1.69
N VAL A 14 2.81 -2.24 -2.74
CA VAL A 14 2.92 -0.83 -3.15
C VAL A 14 1.65 -0.08 -2.79
N VAL A 15 1.81 1.05 -2.10
CA VAL A 15 0.73 1.98 -1.81
C VAL A 15 0.89 3.18 -2.72
N GLN A 16 -0.13 3.46 -3.53
CA GLN A 16 -0.14 4.59 -4.45
C GLN A 16 -1.33 5.51 -4.19
N VAL A 17 -1.10 6.81 -4.36
CA VAL A 17 -2.12 7.85 -4.30
C VAL A 17 -2.10 8.61 -5.62
N ASN A 18 -3.25 8.68 -6.31
CA ASN A 18 -3.37 9.37 -7.60
C ASN A 18 -2.34 8.90 -8.65
N GLY A 19 -2.06 7.60 -8.69
CA GLY A 19 -1.09 6.99 -9.61
C GLY A 19 0.39 7.13 -9.20
N THR A 20 0.67 7.88 -8.13
CA THR A 20 2.03 8.09 -7.61
C THR A 20 2.30 7.09 -6.50
N PRO A 21 3.39 6.29 -6.58
CA PRO A 21 3.76 5.39 -5.50
C PRO A 21 4.26 6.22 -4.32
N MET A 22 3.63 6.05 -3.16
CA MET A 22 3.94 6.77 -1.92
C MET A 22 4.76 5.90 -0.96
N LEU A 23 4.49 4.59 -0.94
CA LEU A 23 5.16 3.65 -0.05
C LEU A 23 5.35 2.29 -0.74
N GLU A 24 6.53 1.70 -0.54
CA GLU A 24 6.84 0.33 -0.94
C GLU A 24 7.26 -0.46 0.30
N TYR A 25 6.57 -1.57 0.57
CA TYR A 25 6.90 -2.46 1.67
C TYR A 25 7.42 -3.79 1.13
N ASP A 26 8.66 -4.12 1.49
CA ASP A 26 9.29 -5.40 1.14
C ASP A 26 9.01 -6.45 2.21
N ARG A 27 8.16 -7.42 1.89
CA ARG A 27 7.81 -8.53 2.79
C ARG A 27 8.99 -9.45 3.09
N ALA A 28 10.01 -9.49 2.23
CA ALA A 28 11.20 -10.29 2.48
C ALA A 28 12.09 -9.68 3.57
N GLN A 29 11.90 -8.40 3.89
CA GLN A 29 12.61 -7.75 4.98
C GLN A 29 11.98 -8.12 6.33
N ALA A 30 12.78 -8.78 7.18
CA ALA A 30 12.34 -9.13 8.52
C ALA A 30 12.07 -7.85 9.34
N LEU A 31 10.89 -7.78 9.94
CA LEU A 31 10.54 -6.72 10.89
C LEU A 31 11.50 -6.74 12.08
N SER A 32 11.97 -5.56 12.48
CA SER A 32 12.70 -5.39 13.75
C SER A 32 11.82 -5.74 14.95
N PRO A 33 12.40 -6.08 16.12
CA PRO A 33 11.63 -6.36 17.34
C PRO A 33 10.65 -5.25 17.70
N LYS A 34 11.04 -3.98 17.50
CA LYS A 34 10.18 -2.81 17.73
C LYS A 34 8.98 -2.81 16.79
N GLN A 35 9.17 -3.04 15.49
CA GLN A 35 8.08 -3.09 14.52
C GLN A 35 7.10 -4.24 14.80
N ARG A 36 7.61 -5.40 15.23
CA ARG A 36 6.74 -6.53 15.64
C ARG A 36 5.90 -6.18 16.86
N ALA A 37 6.50 -5.57 17.89
CA ALA A 37 5.77 -5.13 19.07
C ALA A 37 4.71 -4.06 18.73
N SER A 38 5.02 -3.14 17.82
CA SER A 38 4.06 -2.17 17.30
C SER A 38 2.87 -2.82 16.59
N LEU A 39 3.09 -3.87 15.79
CA LEU A 39 2.01 -4.64 15.18
C LEU A 39 1.12 -5.34 16.21
N MET A 40 1.71 -5.95 17.25
CA MET A 40 0.93 -6.60 18.31
C MET A 40 0.04 -5.60 19.05
N MET A 41 0.55 -4.40 19.34
CA MET A 41 -0.23 -3.32 19.95
C MET A 41 -1.35 -2.84 19.01
N LEU A 42 -1.12 -2.87 17.70
CA LEU A 42 -2.13 -2.49 16.72
C LEU A 42 -3.24 -3.57 16.64
N ASP A 43 -2.87 -4.86 16.64
CA ASP A 43 -3.83 -5.96 16.73
C ASP A 43 -4.73 -5.82 17.97
N GLU A 44 -4.14 -5.57 19.15
CA GLU A 44 -4.88 -5.39 20.41
C GLU A 44 -5.82 -4.17 20.37
N LYS A 45 -5.39 -3.06 19.73
CA LYS A 45 -6.24 -1.89 19.55
C LYS A 45 -7.44 -2.18 18.63
N LEU A 46 -7.24 -2.95 17.56
CA LEU A 46 -8.34 -3.35 16.67
C LEU A 46 -9.31 -4.32 17.36
N ASP A 47 -8.81 -5.18 18.26
CA ASP A 47 -9.64 -6.07 19.09
C ASP A 47 -10.51 -5.30 20.08
N ALA A 48 -10.06 -4.13 20.56
CA ALA A 48 -10.85 -3.28 21.45
C ALA A 48 -12.05 -2.60 20.74
N GLY A 49 -12.08 -2.67 19.41
CA GLY A 49 -13.13 -2.11 18.57
C GLY A 49 -12.66 -0.94 17.71
N ILE A 50 -13.42 -0.65 16.66
CA ILE A 50 -13.10 0.38 15.67
C ILE A 50 -14.32 1.27 15.39
N PHE A 51 -14.07 2.51 14.99
CA PHE A 51 -15.10 3.36 14.38
C PHE A 51 -15.02 3.20 12.87
N LEU A 52 -16.08 2.67 12.25
CA LEU A 52 -16.17 2.46 10.81
C LEU A 52 -17.57 2.86 10.34
N ASN A 53 -17.66 3.62 9.25
CA ASN A 53 -18.93 4.05 8.64
C ASN A 53 -19.92 4.73 9.63
N GLY A 54 -19.39 5.44 10.63
CA GLY A 54 -20.18 6.18 11.63
C GLY A 54 -20.65 5.35 12.82
N GLU A 55 -20.29 4.06 12.89
CA GLU A 55 -20.65 3.16 13.99
C GLU A 55 -19.40 2.65 14.73
N PHE A 56 -19.55 2.38 16.03
CA PHE A 56 -18.51 1.69 16.80
C PHE A 56 -18.76 0.18 16.79
N ILE A 57 -17.81 -0.57 16.23
CA ILE A 57 -17.85 -2.03 16.11
C ILE A 57 -16.94 -2.61 17.19
N THR A 58 -17.51 -3.29 18.18
CA THR A 58 -16.79 -3.80 19.36
C THR A 58 -15.95 -5.05 19.11
N SER A 59 -16.25 -5.80 18.05
CA SER A 59 -15.52 -7.03 17.68
C SER A 59 -15.45 -7.11 16.15
N PRO A 60 -14.63 -6.26 15.51
CA PRO A 60 -14.61 -6.16 14.06
C PRO A 60 -14.10 -7.44 13.42
N SER A 61 -14.79 -7.88 12.38
CA SER A 61 -14.36 -8.92 11.46
C SER A 61 -13.04 -8.55 10.78
N GLU A 62 -12.37 -9.56 10.21
CA GLU A 62 -11.13 -9.33 9.46
C GLU A 62 -11.34 -8.33 8.32
N GLN A 63 -12.47 -8.41 7.62
CA GLN A 63 -12.80 -7.49 6.53
C GLN A 63 -12.98 -6.05 7.02
N GLU A 64 -13.67 -5.84 8.14
CA GLU A 64 -13.86 -4.49 8.73
C GLU A 64 -12.53 -3.92 9.23
N ARG A 65 -11.64 -4.74 9.79
CA ARG A 65 -10.28 -4.33 10.15
C ARG A 65 -9.45 -3.94 8.94
N VAL A 66 -9.54 -4.72 7.86
CA VAL A 66 -8.85 -4.42 6.59
C VAL A 66 -9.34 -3.09 6.03
N GLU A 67 -10.66 -2.87 5.98
CA GLU A 67 -11.25 -1.62 5.49
C GLU A 67 -10.78 -0.42 6.32
N PHE A 68 -10.87 -0.53 7.65
CA PHE A 68 -10.41 0.50 8.57
C PHE A 68 -8.91 0.81 8.39
N MET A 69 -8.08 -0.23 8.32
CA MET A 69 -6.63 -0.06 8.19
C MET A 69 -6.20 0.46 6.81
N ALA A 70 -6.94 0.13 5.75
CA ALA A 70 -6.73 0.72 4.43
C ALA A 70 -7.07 2.21 4.42
N GLY A 71 -8.19 2.60 5.03
CA GLY A 71 -8.54 4.00 5.25
C GLY A 71 -7.50 4.76 6.05
N HIS A 72 -7.09 4.19 7.19
CA HIS A 72 -6.10 4.79 8.09
C HIS A 72 -4.72 4.92 7.42
N LEU A 73 -4.30 3.94 6.61
CA LEU A 73 -3.09 4.02 5.80
C LEU A 73 -3.13 5.22 4.84
N VAL A 74 -4.21 5.37 4.08
CA VAL A 74 -4.32 6.42 3.08
C VAL A 74 -4.40 7.80 3.75
N SER A 75 -5.16 7.93 4.84
CA SER A 75 -5.21 9.16 5.63
C SER A 75 -3.82 9.56 6.13
N ALA A 76 -3.09 8.63 6.73
CA ALA A 76 -1.74 8.88 7.24
C ALA A 76 -0.76 9.29 6.14
N LEU A 77 -0.90 8.75 4.92
CA LEU A 77 -0.08 9.18 3.79
C LEU A 77 -0.43 10.59 3.29
N LEU A 78 -1.70 10.99 3.36
CA LEU A 78 -2.14 12.34 2.98
C LEU A 78 -1.76 13.39 4.04
N GLU A 79 -1.64 12.96 5.30
CA GLU A 79 -1.29 13.81 6.45
C GLU A 79 0.21 13.76 6.82
N ASP A 80 1.04 13.11 6.00
CA ASP A 80 2.48 12.91 6.23
C ASP A 80 2.83 12.22 7.58
N GLU A 81 1.92 11.40 8.10
CA GLU A 81 2.13 10.60 9.32
C GLU A 81 2.84 9.26 9.01
N GLU A 82 4.10 9.35 8.60
CA GLU A 82 4.90 8.21 8.11
C GLU A 82 4.88 6.98 9.03
N GLY A 83 4.92 7.19 10.35
CA GLY A 83 4.90 6.12 11.34
C GLY A 83 3.59 5.33 11.32
N ILE A 84 2.46 6.02 11.17
CA ILE A 84 1.15 5.39 11.07
C ILE A 84 1.02 4.71 9.71
N ALA A 85 1.41 5.37 8.62
CA ALA A 85 1.39 4.77 7.29
C ALA A 85 2.21 3.47 7.23
N ALA A 86 3.42 3.46 7.79
CA ALA A 86 4.26 2.27 7.83
C ALA A 86 3.63 1.14 8.67
N ALA A 87 3.07 1.44 9.84
CA ALA A 87 2.41 0.45 10.69
C ALA A 87 1.16 -0.13 10.02
N SER A 88 0.33 0.73 9.40
CA SER A 88 -0.88 0.32 8.70
C SER A 88 -0.57 -0.53 7.48
N CYS A 89 0.44 -0.16 6.70
CA CYS A 89 0.91 -0.97 5.57
C CYS A 89 1.44 -2.34 6.03
N ALA A 90 2.26 -2.38 7.08
CA ALA A 90 2.78 -3.64 7.61
C ALA A 90 1.67 -4.56 8.14
N TYR A 91 0.63 -3.99 8.76
CA TYR A 91 -0.56 -4.75 9.17
C TYR A 91 -1.26 -5.36 7.95
N LEU A 92 -1.58 -4.56 6.92
CA LEU A 92 -2.24 -5.05 5.71
C LEU A 92 -1.41 -6.13 5.00
N ALA A 93 -0.09 -5.96 4.92
CA ALA A 93 0.80 -6.96 4.33
C ALA A 93 0.82 -8.29 5.12
N LYS A 94 0.60 -8.24 6.44
CA LYS A 94 0.52 -9.42 7.32
C LYS A 94 -0.81 -10.16 7.13
N VAL A 95 -1.94 -9.45 7.15
CA VAL A 95 -3.27 -10.07 7.10
C VAL A 95 -3.71 -10.43 5.67
N LEU A 96 -3.17 -9.73 4.66
CA LEU A 96 -3.40 -10.01 3.25
C LEU A 96 -2.07 -10.26 2.52
N PRO A 97 -1.48 -11.46 2.64
CA PRO A 97 -0.21 -11.80 1.99
C PRO A 97 -0.24 -11.64 0.46
N GLU A 98 -1.40 -11.93 -0.14
CA GLU A 98 -1.62 -11.85 -1.58
C GLU A 98 -1.83 -10.41 -2.09
N LEU A 99 -2.01 -9.43 -1.20
CA LEU A 99 -2.26 -8.04 -1.60
C LEU A 99 -1.01 -7.47 -2.30
N LYS A 100 -1.14 -7.07 -3.56
CA LYS A 100 -0.02 -6.49 -4.32
C LYS A 100 0.02 -4.99 -4.22
N GLN A 101 -1.16 -4.34 -4.20
CA GLN A 101 -1.23 -2.88 -4.15
C GLN A 101 -2.42 -2.37 -3.32
N VAL A 102 -2.22 -1.23 -2.69
CA VAL A 102 -3.31 -0.34 -2.22
C VAL A 102 -3.32 0.86 -3.14
N LYS A 103 -4.40 1.04 -3.90
CA LYS A 103 -4.57 2.18 -4.80
C LYS A 103 -5.59 3.14 -4.22
N ALA A 104 -5.15 4.34 -3.91
CA ALA A 104 -6.00 5.43 -3.50
C ALA A 104 -6.15 6.46 -4.63
N GLY A 105 -7.36 7.00 -4.75
CA GLY A 105 -7.66 8.15 -5.59
C GLY A 105 -8.37 9.21 -4.75
N GLU A 106 -7.98 10.47 -4.93
CA GLU A 106 -8.65 11.60 -4.31
C GLU A 106 -9.29 12.46 -5.40
N LYS A 107 -10.59 12.70 -5.28
CA LYS A 107 -11.31 13.58 -6.19
C LYS A 107 -12.40 14.32 -5.44
N ASP A 108 -12.41 15.65 -5.58
CA ASP A 108 -13.42 16.53 -4.95
C ASP A 108 -13.53 16.32 -3.43
N GLY A 109 -12.41 16.03 -2.76
CA GLY A 109 -12.36 15.74 -1.32
C GLY A 109 -12.86 14.35 -0.92
N VAL A 110 -13.22 13.51 -1.89
CA VAL A 110 -13.60 12.11 -1.67
C VAL A 110 -12.42 11.21 -1.95
N VAL A 111 -12.04 10.41 -0.95
CA VAL A 111 -11.03 9.37 -1.08
C VAL A 111 -11.72 8.06 -1.48
N SER A 112 -11.19 7.43 -2.53
CA SER A 112 -11.54 6.07 -2.95
C SER A 112 -10.32 5.16 -2.75
N ILE A 113 -10.56 3.92 -2.32
CA ILE A 113 -9.50 2.94 -2.02
C ILE A 113 -9.84 1.62 -2.72
N GLU A 114 -8.88 1.06 -3.43
CA GLU A 114 -8.96 -0.22 -4.11
C GLU A 114 -7.80 -1.12 -3.64
N LEU A 115 -8.12 -2.36 -3.27
CA LEU A 115 -7.16 -3.40 -2.92
C LEU A 115 -6.92 -4.31 -4.13
N ILE A 116 -5.68 -4.36 -4.61
CA ILE A 116 -5.30 -5.08 -5.84
C ILE A 116 -4.49 -6.32 -5.48
N PHE A 117 -4.96 -7.49 -5.87
CA PHE A 117 -4.36 -8.79 -5.53
C PHE A 117 -3.74 -9.53 -6.74
N ASP A 118 -4.17 -9.18 -7.95
CA ASP A 118 -3.93 -9.94 -9.18
C ASP A 118 -2.73 -9.43 -10.01
N ARG A 119 -2.21 -8.24 -9.70
CA ARG A 119 -1.13 -7.60 -10.47
C ARG A 119 -0.21 -6.75 -9.60
N ASP A 120 1.08 -6.80 -9.88
CA ASP A 120 2.07 -5.93 -9.25
C ASP A 120 1.95 -4.48 -9.75
N TYR A 121 2.46 -3.52 -8.97
CA TYR A 121 2.53 -2.14 -9.41
C TYR A 121 3.48 -2.03 -10.61
N GLN A 122 2.96 -1.51 -11.72
CA GLN A 122 3.77 -1.12 -12.87
C GLN A 122 3.72 0.38 -13.00
N LYS A 123 4.89 1.02 -12.91
CA LYS A 123 5.01 2.45 -13.18
C LYS A 123 4.55 2.71 -14.61
N GLU A 124 3.50 3.51 -14.78
CA GLU A 124 3.05 3.92 -16.11
C GLU A 124 4.18 4.71 -16.79
N LEU A 125 4.88 4.05 -17.72
CA LEU A 125 5.75 4.73 -18.66
C LEU A 125 4.84 5.52 -19.60
N GLN A 126 4.87 6.85 -19.50
CA GLN A 126 4.29 7.70 -20.53
C GLN A 126 4.99 7.40 -21.86
N MET A 127 4.43 6.48 -22.64
CA MET A 127 4.87 6.23 -23.99
C MET A 127 4.50 7.46 -24.82
N LYS A 128 5.51 8.29 -25.12
CA LYS A 128 5.37 9.33 -26.13
C LYS A 128 5.23 8.64 -27.48
N PHE A 129 3.99 8.48 -27.95
CA PHE A 129 3.75 8.07 -29.33
C PHE A 129 4.30 9.16 -30.26
N VAL A 130 5.35 8.83 -31.00
CA VAL A 130 5.84 9.67 -32.11
C VAL A 130 5.09 9.24 -33.36
N PRO A 131 4.29 10.12 -34.00
CA PRO A 131 3.62 9.79 -35.26
C PRO A 131 4.63 9.37 -36.34
N LEU A 132 4.30 8.32 -37.10
CA LEU A 132 5.15 7.72 -38.15
C LEU A 132 5.64 8.74 -39.20
N GLU A 133 4.87 9.81 -39.44
CA GLU A 133 5.22 10.90 -40.35
C GLU A 133 6.53 11.60 -39.97
N LYS A 134 6.87 11.67 -38.68
CA LYS A 134 8.12 12.29 -38.19
C LYS A 134 9.34 11.36 -38.24
N LEU A 135 9.14 10.07 -38.54
CA LEU A 135 10.23 9.09 -38.69
C LEU A 135 10.74 8.98 -40.13
N ARG A 136 10.04 9.59 -41.11
CA ARG A 136 10.38 9.54 -42.54
C ARG A 136 11.21 10.73 -43.05
N SER A 137 11.68 11.62 -42.18
CA SER A 137 12.54 12.74 -42.58
C SER A 137 14.01 12.47 -42.25
N ARG A 138 14.62 11.50 -42.94
CA ARG A 138 16.06 11.50 -43.23
C ARG A 138 16.29 10.94 -44.63
N HIS A 139 16.88 11.82 -45.45
CA HIS A 139 17.35 11.68 -46.83
C HIS A 139 16.32 11.96 -47.93
#